data_AF-A0A964FFG8-F1
#
_entry.id   AF-A0A964FFG8-F1
#
_cell.length_a   1.000
_cell.length_b   1.000
_cell.length_c   1.000
_cell.angle_alpha   90.00
_cell.angle_beta   90.00
_cell.angle_gamma   90.00
#
_symmetry.space_group_name_H-M   'P 1'
#
loop_
_entity.id
_entity.type
_entity.pdbx_description
1 polymer ?
#
loop_
_entity_poly.entity_id
_entity_poly.type
_entity_poly.pdbx_seq_one_letter_code
_entity_poly.pdbx_strand_id
1 'polypeptide(L)'
;MYVVGYPKSGNTWLCFLLAYCLNAEYDDLDAPGIHPTNDYQRQYVKGGFDRPSYQNQTGKILKTHRQDLEEISLEDPVVYLVRDGRDVMVSYYFFKNTYFYARNLPFWKRFLFQIRKSLKISSNSKSNYRDFSAFLQQYTPEWITHISIWLERKPTAIIRYEDLKADPEATLNKLFAQLNVTVASEIIQEALFIFDFKQLSQRKEGEEDRTSFFRKGIVGDWQNHFSRGDLNFFQQQAAKVMSRLGYD
;
A
#
# COMPACT_ATOMS: atom_id res chain seq x y z
N MET A 1 -16.68 -3.51 4.54
CA MET A 1 -15.45 -3.82 5.29
C MET A 1 -14.42 -2.79 4.93
N TYR A 2 -13.78 -2.20 5.93
CA TYR A 2 -12.73 -1.21 5.72
C TYR A 2 -11.35 -1.88 5.71
N VAL A 3 -10.53 -1.50 4.74
CA VAL A 3 -9.10 -1.81 4.73
C VAL A 3 -8.36 -0.50 4.98
N VAL A 4 -7.76 -0.40 6.16
CA VAL A 4 -7.12 0.81 6.62
C VAL A 4 -5.63 0.58 6.82
N GLY A 5 -4.83 1.58 6.51
CA GLY A 5 -3.40 1.57 6.78
C GLY A 5 -2.81 2.91 6.40
N TYR A 6 -1.66 3.25 6.96
CA TYR A 6 -1.00 4.51 6.59
C TYR A 6 -0.70 4.54 5.07
N PRO A 7 -0.67 5.72 4.42
CA PRO A 7 -0.27 5.82 3.02
C PRO A 7 1.03 5.08 2.73
N LYS A 8 1.03 4.31 1.63
CA LYS A 8 2.18 3.53 1.15
C LYS A 8 2.59 2.30 1.98
N SER A 9 1.73 1.83 2.89
CA SER A 9 1.89 0.53 3.55
C SER A 9 1.56 -0.70 2.68
N GLY A 10 1.11 -0.53 1.43
CA GLY A 10 0.71 -1.64 0.55
C GLY A 10 -0.80 -1.87 0.44
N ASN A 11 -1.61 -0.94 0.97
CA ASN A 11 -3.06 -1.07 1.09
C ASN A 11 -3.77 -1.48 -0.22
N THR A 12 -3.41 -0.85 -1.34
CA THR A 12 -4.00 -1.15 -2.65
C THR A 12 -3.81 -2.60 -3.07
N TRP A 13 -2.65 -3.19 -2.79
CA TRP A 13 -2.38 -4.59 -3.15
C TRP A 13 -3.26 -5.53 -2.33
N LEU A 14 -3.30 -5.34 -1.00
CA LEU A 14 -4.20 -6.10 -0.13
C LEU A 14 -5.66 -5.97 -0.57
N CYS A 15 -6.13 -4.76 -0.87
CA CYS A 15 -7.52 -4.55 -1.28
C CYS A 15 -7.87 -5.30 -2.57
N PHE A 16 -6.97 -5.33 -3.55
CA PHE A 16 -7.21 -6.08 -4.79
C PHE A 16 -7.28 -7.60 -4.54
N LEU A 17 -6.38 -8.12 -3.69
CA LEU A 17 -6.42 -9.52 -3.28
C LEU A 17 -7.76 -9.85 -2.59
N LEU A 18 -8.19 -9.02 -1.64
CA LEU A 18 -9.45 -9.21 -0.92
C LEU A 18 -10.67 -9.11 -1.82
N ALA A 19 -10.72 -8.12 -2.73
CA ALA A 19 -11.84 -7.95 -3.65
C ALA A 19 -12.05 -9.20 -4.52
N TYR A 20 -10.97 -9.78 -5.04
CA TYR A 20 -11.05 -11.00 -5.83
C TYR A 20 -11.39 -12.22 -4.97
N CYS A 21 -10.67 -12.42 -3.86
CA CYS A 21 -10.84 -13.58 -2.99
C CYS A 21 -12.24 -13.66 -2.39
N LEU A 22 -12.79 -12.51 -1.97
CA LEU A 22 -14.11 -12.41 -1.35
C LEU A 22 -15.23 -12.26 -2.38
N ASN A 23 -14.89 -12.18 -3.68
CA ASN A 23 -15.81 -11.90 -4.78
C ASN A 23 -16.69 -10.69 -4.44
N ALA A 24 -16.03 -9.59 -4.07
CA ALA A 24 -16.63 -8.36 -3.58
C ALA A 24 -16.12 -7.14 -4.35
N GLU A 25 -16.97 -6.13 -4.50
CA GLU A 25 -16.61 -4.85 -5.10
C GLU A 25 -15.56 -4.10 -4.26
N TYR A 26 -14.57 -3.51 -4.94
CA TYR A 26 -13.58 -2.59 -4.37
C TYR A 26 -13.96 -1.12 -4.59
N ASP A 27 -13.67 -0.28 -3.59
CA ASP A 27 -13.69 1.18 -3.73
C ASP A 27 -12.55 1.86 -2.92
N ASP A 28 -12.09 3.02 -3.40
CA ASP A 28 -11.05 3.83 -2.75
C ASP A 28 -11.63 5.18 -2.28
N LEU A 29 -11.90 5.28 -0.98
CA LEU A 29 -12.52 6.46 -0.38
C LEU A 29 -11.59 7.68 -0.40
N ASP A 30 -10.26 7.48 -0.41
CA ASP A 30 -9.30 8.59 -0.43
C ASP A 30 -8.99 9.07 -1.85
N ALA A 31 -9.27 8.25 -2.86
CA ALA A 31 -9.03 8.57 -4.26
C ALA A 31 -10.15 8.02 -5.15
N PRO A 32 -11.38 8.58 -5.06
CA PRO A 32 -12.52 8.09 -5.82
C PRO A 32 -12.24 8.04 -7.31
N GLY A 33 -12.72 6.99 -7.97
CA GLY A 33 -12.55 6.80 -9.40
C GLY A 33 -12.29 5.34 -9.77
N ILE A 34 -11.82 5.14 -11.00
CA ILE A 34 -11.70 3.80 -11.57
C ILE A 34 -10.33 3.21 -11.24
N HIS A 35 -10.34 2.15 -10.44
CA HIS A 35 -9.15 1.41 -10.03
C HIS A 35 -9.38 -0.11 -10.15
N PRO A 36 -8.33 -0.91 -10.39
CA PRO A 36 -7.03 -0.51 -10.93
C PRO A 36 -7.15 0.25 -12.27
N THR A 37 -6.13 1.08 -12.56
CA THR A 37 -6.10 1.85 -13.80
C THR A 37 -5.93 0.97 -15.04
N ASN A 38 -5.34 -0.22 -14.90
CA ASN A 38 -5.23 -1.20 -15.97
C ASN A 38 -6.58 -1.92 -16.16
N ASP A 39 -7.10 -1.93 -17.38
CA ASP A 39 -8.39 -2.54 -17.73
C ASP A 39 -8.43 -4.05 -17.47
N TYR A 40 -7.31 -4.77 -17.68
CA TYR A 40 -7.23 -6.20 -17.42
C TYR A 40 -7.44 -6.53 -15.93
N GLN A 41 -6.74 -5.85 -15.02
CA GLN A 41 -6.93 -6.09 -13.59
C GLN A 41 -8.27 -5.56 -13.07
N ARG A 42 -8.83 -4.53 -13.71
CA ARG A 42 -10.07 -3.88 -13.27
C ARG A 42 -11.26 -4.82 -13.25
N GLN A 43 -11.32 -5.81 -14.14
CA GLN A 43 -12.41 -6.78 -14.14
C GLN A 43 -12.40 -7.67 -12.87
N TYR A 44 -11.25 -7.80 -12.22
CA TYR A 44 -11.05 -8.72 -11.09
C TYR A 44 -11.39 -8.12 -9.72
N VAL A 45 -11.78 -6.85 -9.65
CA VAL A 45 -12.12 -6.16 -8.39
C VAL A 45 -13.58 -5.67 -8.31
N LYS A 46 -14.43 -6.13 -9.24
CA LYS A 46 -15.85 -5.74 -9.33
C LYS A 46 -16.81 -6.70 -8.63
N GLY A 47 -16.32 -7.83 -8.14
CA GLY A 47 -17.17 -8.94 -7.71
C GLY A 47 -18.02 -9.52 -8.85
N GLY A 48 -19.06 -10.30 -8.51
CA GLY A 48 -20.00 -10.88 -9.46
C GLY A 48 -19.46 -12.09 -10.25
N PHE A 49 -18.40 -12.75 -9.79
CA PHE A 49 -17.92 -14.00 -10.38
C PHE A 49 -18.89 -15.15 -10.09
N ASP A 50 -18.92 -16.15 -10.97
CA ASP A 50 -19.70 -17.39 -10.81
C ASP A 50 -19.03 -18.35 -9.80
N ARG A 51 -18.97 -17.90 -8.54
CA ARG A 51 -18.44 -18.61 -7.37
C ARG A 51 -19.00 -17.96 -6.08
N PRO A 52 -18.89 -18.61 -4.90
CA PRO A 52 -19.36 -18.02 -3.65
C PRO A 52 -18.84 -16.59 -3.44
N SER A 53 -19.73 -15.70 -2.98
CA SER A 53 -19.42 -14.30 -2.66
C SER A 53 -19.65 -14.03 -1.19
N TYR A 54 -18.72 -13.30 -0.59
CA TYR A 54 -18.81 -12.81 0.77
C TYR A 54 -19.27 -11.36 0.84
N GLN A 55 -19.63 -10.72 -0.29
CA GLN A 55 -20.04 -9.31 -0.30
C GLN A 55 -21.26 -9.03 0.58
N ASN A 56 -22.18 -9.98 0.76
CA ASN A 56 -23.31 -9.81 1.70
C ASN A 56 -22.88 -9.84 3.18
N GLN A 57 -21.77 -10.50 3.49
CA GLN A 57 -21.21 -10.58 4.84
C GLN A 57 -20.24 -9.44 5.13
N THR A 58 -19.36 -9.11 4.18
CA THR A 58 -18.29 -8.13 4.37
C THR A 58 -18.63 -6.76 3.81
N GLY A 59 -19.68 -6.63 3.02
CA GLY A 59 -19.89 -5.45 2.17
C GLY A 59 -18.80 -5.32 1.10
N LYS A 60 -18.67 -4.11 0.56
CA LYS A 60 -17.55 -3.73 -0.33
C LYS A 60 -16.22 -3.72 0.43
N ILE A 61 -15.13 -3.84 -0.31
CA ILE A 61 -13.76 -3.61 0.16
C ILE A 61 -13.46 -2.12 0.03
N LEU A 62 -13.58 -1.39 1.14
CA LEU A 62 -13.44 0.06 1.19
C LEU A 62 -12.04 0.42 1.68
N LYS A 63 -11.19 0.95 0.80
CA LYS A 63 -9.85 1.44 1.18
C LYS A 63 -9.96 2.84 1.78
N THR A 64 -9.27 3.09 2.89
CA THR A 64 -9.02 4.45 3.37
C THR A 64 -7.72 4.59 4.17
N HIS A 65 -7.20 5.82 4.28
CA HIS A 65 -6.10 6.24 5.14
C HIS A 65 -6.57 7.11 6.31
N ARG A 66 -7.89 7.23 6.48
CA ARG A 66 -8.53 8.10 7.47
C ARG A 66 -8.41 7.56 8.88
N GLN A 67 -8.49 8.48 9.83
CA GLN A 67 -8.43 8.19 11.28
C GLN A 67 -9.70 8.66 11.99
N ASP A 68 -10.59 9.39 11.35
CA ASP A 68 -11.82 9.87 11.95
C ASP A 68 -12.85 8.73 12.09
N LEU A 69 -13.48 8.65 13.27
CA LEU A 69 -14.40 7.58 13.67
C LEU A 69 -15.83 7.81 13.21
N GLU A 70 -16.24 9.06 13.08
CA GLU A 70 -17.63 9.39 12.76
C GLU A 70 -18.05 8.86 11.38
N GLU A 71 -17.08 8.70 10.46
CA GLU A 71 -17.31 8.17 9.13
C GLU A 71 -17.00 6.67 8.99
N ILE A 72 -16.33 6.06 9.97
CA ILE A 72 -15.99 4.63 9.94
C ILE A 72 -16.78 3.94 11.05
N SER A 73 -17.88 3.30 10.67
CA SER A 73 -18.63 2.44 11.59
C SER A 73 -17.73 1.29 12.08
N LEU A 74 -17.54 1.19 13.39
CA LEU A 74 -16.85 0.05 14.00
C LEU A 74 -17.74 -1.22 14.03
N GLU A 75 -18.98 -1.13 13.57
CA GLU A 75 -19.84 -2.30 13.36
C GLU A 75 -19.40 -3.08 12.10
N ASP A 76 -18.80 -2.41 11.12
CA ASP A 76 -18.20 -3.06 9.96
C ASP A 76 -16.82 -3.64 10.31
N PRO A 77 -16.45 -4.80 9.74
CA PRO A 77 -15.10 -5.33 9.92
C PRO A 77 -14.04 -4.32 9.45
N VAL A 78 -12.97 -4.20 10.23
CA VAL A 78 -11.80 -3.37 9.91
C VAL A 78 -10.55 -4.24 9.84
N VAL A 79 -9.91 -4.24 8.68
CA VAL A 79 -8.60 -4.86 8.47
C VAL A 79 -7.55 -3.77 8.45
N TYR A 80 -6.62 -3.82 9.40
CA TYR A 80 -5.55 -2.83 9.51
C TYR A 80 -4.22 -3.36 8.96
N LEU A 81 -3.72 -2.76 7.89
CA LEU A 81 -2.43 -3.09 7.30
C LEU A 81 -1.33 -2.19 7.86
N VAL A 82 -0.34 -2.83 8.50
CA VAL A 82 0.89 -2.20 8.94
C VAL A 82 2.06 -2.62 8.05
N ARG A 83 3.08 -1.78 8.01
CA ARG A 83 4.34 -2.02 7.30
C ARG A 83 5.46 -1.37 8.10
N ASP A 84 6.70 -1.87 7.97
CA ASP A 84 7.88 -1.24 8.56
C ASP A 84 7.89 0.26 8.23
N GLY A 85 7.85 1.09 9.27
CA GLY A 85 7.75 2.54 9.13
C GLY A 85 8.93 3.13 8.35
N ARG A 86 10.11 2.50 8.37
CA ARG A 86 11.27 2.92 7.58
C ARG A 86 10.99 2.80 6.09
N ASP A 87 10.45 1.66 5.64
CA ASP A 87 10.06 1.45 4.25
C ASP A 87 8.87 2.32 3.82
N VAL A 88 7.92 2.54 4.73
CA VAL A 88 6.79 3.45 4.51
C VAL A 88 7.31 4.85 4.19
N MET A 89 8.24 5.38 4.98
CA MET A 89 8.81 6.72 4.77
C MET A 89 9.50 6.85 3.41
N VAL A 90 10.30 5.86 3.02
CA VAL A 90 10.93 5.83 1.68
C VAL A 90 9.87 5.83 0.58
N SER A 91 8.90 4.92 0.67
CA SER A 91 7.87 4.83 -0.35
C SER A 91 7.00 6.08 -0.42
N TYR A 92 6.74 6.74 0.71
CA TYR A 92 5.92 7.94 0.79
C TYR A 92 6.66 9.16 0.25
N TYR A 93 7.95 9.27 0.54
CA TYR A 93 8.82 10.30 -0.02
C TYR A 93 8.77 10.31 -1.55
N PHE A 94 9.01 9.17 -2.20
CA PHE A 94 8.96 9.10 -3.67
C PHE A 94 7.56 9.30 -4.24
N PHE A 95 6.54 8.84 -3.52
CA PHE A 95 5.15 9.05 -3.92
C PHE A 95 4.79 10.54 -3.96
N LYS A 96 5.13 11.30 -2.91
CA LYS A 96 4.90 12.75 -2.86
C LYS A 96 5.79 13.55 -3.80
N ASN A 97 7.09 13.25 -3.83
CA ASN A 97 8.05 14.09 -4.54
C ASN A 97 8.24 13.74 -6.02
N THR A 98 7.93 12.50 -6.43
CA THR A 98 8.17 12.07 -7.82
C THR A 98 6.90 11.62 -8.53
N TYR A 99 6.11 10.71 -7.95
CA TYR A 99 4.91 10.20 -8.60
C TYR A 99 3.85 11.30 -8.80
N PHE A 100 3.46 12.01 -7.73
CA PHE A 100 2.48 13.10 -7.85
C PHE A 100 3.01 14.26 -8.70
N TYR A 101 4.28 14.61 -8.55
CA TYR A 101 4.91 15.62 -9.39
C TYR A 101 4.81 15.25 -10.88
N ALA A 102 5.22 14.03 -11.25
CA ALA A 102 5.12 13.54 -12.62
C ALA A 102 3.67 13.43 -13.10
N ARG A 103 2.72 13.16 -12.20
CA ARG A 103 1.29 13.13 -12.55
C ARG A 103 0.69 14.50 -12.84
N ASN A 104 1.16 15.54 -12.16
CA ASN A 104 0.61 16.89 -12.26
C ASN A 104 1.33 17.76 -13.30
N LEU A 105 2.32 17.21 -14.02
CA LEU A 105 2.95 17.92 -15.12
C LEU A 105 1.98 18.06 -16.32
N PRO A 106 1.99 19.22 -17.02
CA PRO A 106 1.31 19.37 -18.30
C PRO A 106 1.72 18.29 -19.31
N PHE A 107 0.82 17.90 -20.20
CA PHE A 107 1.02 16.82 -21.16
C PHE A 107 2.35 16.92 -21.92
N TRP A 108 2.69 18.09 -22.45
CA TRP A 108 3.95 18.32 -23.18
C TRP A 108 5.20 18.10 -22.32
N LYS A 109 5.16 18.48 -21.03
CA LYS A 109 6.26 18.21 -20.09
C LYS A 109 6.33 16.72 -19.70
N ARG A 110 5.20 16.03 -19.59
CA ARG A 110 5.15 14.57 -19.40
C ARG A 110 5.71 13.83 -20.60
N PHE A 111 5.36 14.24 -21.83
CA PHE A 111 5.87 13.67 -23.06
C PHE A 111 7.40 13.85 -23.17
N LEU A 112 7.90 15.06 -22.94
CA LEU A 112 9.35 15.32 -22.88
C LEU A 112 10.05 14.52 -21.78
N PHE A 113 9.43 14.36 -20.61
CA PHE A 113 9.94 13.55 -19.52
C PHE A 113 10.02 12.06 -19.90
N GLN A 114 8.97 11.52 -20.55
CA GLN A 114 8.96 10.14 -21.04
C GLN A 114 10.01 9.89 -22.13
N ILE A 115 10.19 10.82 -23.07
CA ILE A 115 11.24 10.73 -24.10
C ILE A 115 12.63 10.75 -23.47
N ARG A 116 12.88 11.64 -22.51
CA ARG A 116 14.18 11.67 -21.80
C ARG A 116 14.45 10.38 -21.04
N LYS A 117 13.42 9.81 -20.40
CA LYS A 117 13.48 8.52 -19.71
C LYS A 117 13.77 7.36 -20.68
N SER A 118 13.13 7.32 -21.86
CA SER A 118 13.35 6.26 -22.86
C SER A 118 14.74 6.33 -23.49
N LEU A 119 15.29 7.53 -23.65
CA LEU A 119 16.62 7.76 -24.21
C LEU A 119 17.76 7.60 -23.18
N LYS A 120 17.47 7.23 -21.92
CA LYS A 120 18.44 7.17 -20.80
C LYS A 120 19.28 8.45 -20.65
N ILE A 121 18.75 9.60 -21.09
CA ILE A 121 19.44 10.87 -20.97
C ILE A 121 19.32 11.30 -19.51
N SER A 122 20.38 11.03 -18.73
CA SER A 122 20.53 11.56 -17.39
C SER A 122 20.54 13.08 -17.47
N SER A 123 19.44 13.72 -17.08
CA SER A 123 19.49 15.15 -16.84
C SER A 123 20.24 15.36 -15.53
N ASN A 124 21.38 16.05 -15.60
CA ASN A 124 22.09 16.66 -14.46
C ASN A 124 21.26 17.77 -13.76
N SER A 125 19.93 17.71 -13.87
CA SER A 125 19.03 18.60 -13.16
C SER A 125 19.20 18.31 -11.68
N LYS A 126 19.79 19.27 -10.95
CA LYS A 126 19.68 19.41 -9.50
C LYS A 126 18.19 19.37 -9.16
N SER A 127 17.68 18.17 -8.96
CA SER A 127 16.31 17.95 -8.54
C SER A 127 16.14 18.63 -7.20
N ASN A 128 15.22 19.59 -7.12
CA ASN A 128 14.65 20.15 -5.89
C ASN A 128 13.90 19.07 -5.10
N TYR A 129 14.55 17.93 -4.87
CA TYR A 129 14.10 16.95 -3.91
C TYR A 129 14.14 17.64 -2.55
N ARG A 130 12.98 17.72 -1.88
CA ARG A 130 12.96 18.05 -0.45
C ARG A 130 13.94 17.11 0.23
N ASP A 131 14.72 17.64 1.15
CA ASP A 131 15.62 16.87 1.99
C ASP A 131 14.83 15.69 2.62
N PHE A 132 15.31 14.46 2.41
CA PHE A 132 14.68 13.26 2.95
C PHE A 132 14.63 13.32 4.48
N SER A 133 15.66 13.90 5.11
CA SER A 133 15.73 14.11 6.55
C SER A 133 14.59 15.03 7.03
N ALA A 134 14.34 16.13 6.32
CA ALA A 134 13.23 17.04 6.62
C ALA A 134 11.87 16.37 6.39
N PHE A 135 11.74 15.52 5.37
CA PHE A 135 10.54 14.72 5.14
C PHE A 135 10.29 13.75 6.31
N LEU A 136 11.32 13.05 6.80
CA LEU A 136 11.22 12.17 7.95
C LEU A 136 10.76 12.91 9.20
N GLN A 137 11.34 14.08 9.49
CA GLN A 137 10.94 14.90 10.63
C GLN A 137 9.47 15.30 10.57
N GLN A 138 8.96 15.60 9.38
CA GLN A 138 7.56 15.96 9.19
C GLN A 138 6.62 14.76 9.35
N TYR A 139 6.90 13.62 8.69
CA TYR A 139 5.91 12.55 8.52
C TYR A 139 6.02 11.40 9.53
N THR A 140 7.14 11.27 10.23
CA THR A 140 7.31 10.24 11.27
C THR A 140 6.28 10.39 12.40
N PRO A 141 6.03 11.60 12.97
CA PRO A 141 4.99 11.77 13.99
C PRO A 141 3.58 11.44 13.48
N GLU A 142 3.25 11.81 12.25
CA GLU A 142 1.95 11.48 11.64
C GLU A 142 1.74 9.96 11.53
N TRP A 143 2.78 9.23 11.11
CA TRP A 143 2.74 7.77 11.03
C TRP A 143 2.59 7.14 12.42
N ILE A 144 3.37 7.58 13.41
CA ILE A 144 3.27 7.10 14.81
C ILE A 144 1.85 7.27 15.35
N THR A 145 1.28 8.48 15.18
CA THR A 145 -0.09 8.80 15.63
C THR A 145 -1.11 7.91 14.93
N HIS A 146 -1.01 7.75 13.61
CA HIS A 146 -1.91 6.92 12.83
C HIS A 146 -1.90 5.46 13.31
N ILE A 147 -0.72 4.86 13.47
CA ILE A 147 -0.63 3.48 13.97
C ILE A 147 -1.21 3.40 15.37
N SER A 148 -0.83 4.32 16.27
CA SER A 148 -1.24 4.27 17.68
C SER A 148 -2.76 4.30 17.83
N ILE A 149 -3.43 5.21 17.12
CA ILE A 149 -4.89 5.33 17.11
C ILE A 149 -5.56 4.03 16.64
N TRP A 150 -5.10 3.45 15.53
CA TRP A 150 -5.71 2.24 15.01
C TRP A 150 -5.43 1.02 15.89
N LEU A 151 -4.24 0.89 16.48
CA LEU A 151 -3.99 -0.18 17.45
C LEU A 151 -4.86 -0.07 18.70
N GLU A 152 -5.14 1.14 19.18
CA GLU A 152 -6.02 1.37 20.33
C GLU A 152 -7.47 1.01 20.04
N ARG A 153 -7.91 1.16 18.78
CA ARG A 153 -9.26 0.80 18.32
C ARG A 153 -9.51 -0.68 18.17
N LYS A 154 -8.46 -1.52 18.23
CA LYS A 154 -8.57 -2.99 18.13
C LYS A 154 -9.34 -3.41 16.86
N PRO A 155 -8.79 -3.15 15.66
CA PRO A 155 -9.41 -3.58 14.41
C PRO A 155 -9.63 -5.08 14.42
N THR A 156 -10.61 -5.54 13.63
CA THR A 156 -10.97 -6.96 13.49
C THR A 156 -9.74 -7.83 13.17
N ALA A 157 -8.86 -7.33 12.32
CA ALA A 157 -7.60 -7.98 12.01
C ALA A 157 -6.47 -6.96 11.81
N ILE A 158 -5.24 -7.36 12.13
CA ILE A 158 -4.01 -6.61 11.83
C ILE A 158 -3.12 -7.51 10.98
N ILE A 159 -2.65 -6.99 9.85
CA ILE A 159 -1.76 -7.69 8.91
C ILE A 159 -0.48 -6.89 8.75
N ARG A 160 0.66 -7.57 8.69
CA ARG A 160 1.94 -6.97 8.29
C ARG A 160 2.17 -7.17 6.81
N TYR A 161 2.59 -6.12 6.12
CA TYR A 161 2.97 -6.17 4.71
C TYR A 161 4.08 -7.18 4.46
N GLU A 162 5.02 -7.30 5.39
CA GLU A 162 6.16 -8.20 5.33
C GLU A 162 5.72 -9.66 5.39
N ASP A 163 4.74 -9.99 6.24
CA ASP A 163 4.16 -11.34 6.31
C ASP A 163 3.40 -11.67 5.03
N LEU A 164 2.57 -10.73 4.56
CA LEU A 164 1.84 -10.85 3.29
C LEU A 164 2.78 -10.99 2.10
N LYS A 165 3.98 -10.42 2.17
CA LYS A 165 4.98 -10.51 1.10
C LYS A 165 5.78 -11.81 1.16
N ALA A 166 6.10 -12.29 2.37
CA ALA A 166 6.90 -13.48 2.59
C ALA A 166 6.09 -14.77 2.37
N ASP A 167 4.87 -14.83 2.90
CA ASP A 167 3.94 -15.95 2.75
C ASP A 167 2.51 -15.42 2.54
N PRO A 168 2.18 -15.02 1.30
CA PRO A 168 0.90 -14.39 1.02
C PRO A 168 -0.30 -15.30 1.29
N GLU A 169 -0.19 -16.59 0.95
CA GLU A 169 -1.29 -17.54 1.11
C GLU A 169 -1.58 -17.81 2.58
N ALA A 170 -0.56 -18.11 3.40
CA ALA A 170 -0.78 -18.34 4.83
C ALA A 170 -1.31 -17.08 5.52
N THR A 171 -0.81 -15.90 5.15
CA THR A 171 -1.26 -14.62 5.69
C THR A 171 -2.72 -14.34 5.37
N LEU A 172 -3.14 -14.58 4.12
CA LEU A 172 -4.54 -14.40 3.69
C LEU A 172 -5.46 -15.43 4.36
N ASN A 173 -5.06 -16.69 4.46
CA ASN A 173 -5.84 -17.71 5.16
C ASN A 173 -6.07 -17.36 6.63
N LYS A 174 -5.04 -16.87 7.33
CA LYS A 174 -5.16 -16.39 8.71
C LYS A 174 -6.14 -15.22 8.82
N LEU A 175 -6.09 -14.27 7.87
CA LEU A 175 -7.05 -13.17 7.82
C LEU A 175 -8.48 -13.67 7.59
N PHE A 176 -8.69 -14.57 6.63
CA PHE A 176 -10.01 -15.11 6.32
C PHE A 176 -10.62 -15.84 7.52
N ALA A 177 -9.81 -16.57 8.28
CA ALA A 177 -10.25 -17.16 9.54
C ALA A 177 -10.72 -16.10 10.55
N GLN A 178 -10.01 -14.97 10.69
CA GLN A 178 -10.42 -13.86 11.57
C GLN A 178 -11.71 -13.16 11.10
N LEU A 179 -11.97 -13.16 9.79
CA LEU A 179 -13.19 -12.63 9.20
C LEU A 179 -14.35 -13.64 9.16
N ASN A 180 -14.13 -14.87 9.65
CA ASN A 180 -15.08 -15.99 9.57
C ASN A 180 -15.54 -16.27 8.13
N VAL A 181 -14.60 -16.31 7.19
CA VAL A 181 -14.83 -16.70 5.79
C VAL A 181 -13.88 -17.82 5.38
N THR A 182 -14.25 -18.58 4.35
CA THR A 182 -13.44 -19.72 3.87
C THR A 182 -13.23 -19.59 2.38
N VAL A 183 -12.02 -19.19 1.99
CA VAL A 183 -11.65 -19.02 0.59
C VAL A 183 -10.84 -20.23 0.16
N ALA A 184 -11.20 -20.81 -1.00
CA ALA A 184 -10.46 -21.93 -1.56
C ALA A 184 -9.03 -21.51 -1.95
N SER A 185 -8.03 -22.39 -1.75
CA SER A 185 -6.62 -22.10 -2.03
C SER A 185 -6.40 -21.68 -3.48
N GLU A 186 -7.14 -22.28 -4.42
CA GLU A 186 -7.06 -21.98 -5.85
C GLU A 186 -7.44 -20.51 -6.13
N ILE A 187 -8.47 -19.99 -5.46
CA ILE A 187 -8.89 -18.59 -5.59
C ILE A 187 -7.80 -17.65 -5.07
N ILE A 188 -7.15 -18.01 -3.96
CA ILE A 188 -6.05 -17.23 -3.38
C ILE A 188 -4.87 -17.19 -4.36
N GLN A 189 -4.49 -18.35 -4.90
CA GLN A 189 -3.40 -18.47 -5.87
C GLN A 189 -3.66 -17.68 -7.16
N GLU A 190 -4.89 -17.72 -7.66
CA GLU A 190 -5.31 -16.89 -8.80
C GLU A 190 -5.21 -15.40 -8.48
N ALA A 191 -5.65 -14.95 -7.30
CA ALA A 191 -5.53 -13.56 -6.87
C ALA A 191 -4.06 -13.11 -6.86
N LEU A 192 -3.19 -13.94 -6.28
CA LEU A 192 -1.76 -13.67 -6.20
C LEU A 192 -1.11 -13.59 -7.58
N PHE A 193 -1.53 -14.44 -8.52
CA PHE A 193 -1.08 -14.37 -9.90
C PHE A 193 -1.55 -13.08 -10.60
N ILE A 194 -2.84 -12.74 -10.51
CA ILE A 194 -3.44 -11.57 -11.20
C ILE A 194 -2.83 -10.26 -10.70
N PHE A 195 -2.64 -10.16 -9.39
CA PHE A 195 -2.16 -8.95 -8.71
C PHE A 195 -0.70 -9.05 -8.27
N ASP A 196 0.09 -9.91 -8.91
CA ASP A 196 1.53 -9.94 -8.71
C ASP A 196 2.16 -8.59 -9.10
N PHE A 197 3.27 -8.23 -8.45
CA PHE A 197 4.00 -7.00 -8.72
C PHE A 197 4.39 -6.89 -10.20
N LYS A 198 4.82 -7.99 -10.82
CA LYS A 198 5.20 -7.99 -12.24
C LYS A 198 4.02 -7.70 -13.14
N GLN A 199 2.85 -8.24 -12.84
CA GLN A 199 1.63 -8.00 -13.61
C GLN A 199 1.12 -6.56 -13.44
N LEU A 200 1.19 -6.04 -12.21
CA LEU A 200 0.75 -4.67 -11.90
C LEU A 200 1.70 -3.59 -12.42
N SER A 201 3.01 -3.86 -12.41
CA SER A 201 4.04 -2.87 -12.73
C SER A 201 4.70 -3.05 -14.10
N GLN A 202 4.49 -4.20 -14.74
CA GLN A 202 5.16 -4.64 -15.98
C GLN A 202 6.69 -4.67 -15.88
N ARG A 203 7.22 -4.87 -14.66
CA ARG A 203 8.65 -4.84 -14.32
C ARG A 203 8.99 -5.95 -13.34
N LYS A 204 10.27 -6.31 -13.25
CA LYS A 204 10.71 -7.25 -12.21
C LYS A 204 10.69 -6.56 -10.86
N GLU A 205 10.39 -7.32 -9.82
CA GLU A 205 10.53 -6.82 -8.45
C GLU A 205 11.97 -6.36 -8.19
N GLY A 206 12.12 -5.25 -7.46
CA GLY A 206 13.42 -4.62 -7.24
C GLY A 206 13.82 -3.61 -8.31
N GLU A 207 13.24 -3.67 -9.52
CA GLU A 207 13.42 -2.60 -10.52
C GLU A 207 12.68 -1.34 -10.04
N GLU A 208 13.40 -0.22 -9.88
CA GLU A 208 12.80 1.02 -9.40
C GLU A 208 12.20 1.87 -10.53
N ASP A 209 10.97 2.35 -10.32
CA ASP A 209 10.40 3.46 -11.09
C ASP A 209 9.72 4.44 -10.15
N ARG A 210 10.39 5.56 -9.85
CA ARG A 210 9.91 6.61 -8.96
C ARG A 210 8.67 7.35 -9.50
N THR A 211 8.37 7.19 -10.79
CA THR A 211 7.19 7.78 -11.45
C THR A 211 6.00 6.82 -11.50
N SER A 212 6.17 5.59 -11.01
CA SER A 212 5.12 4.58 -10.92
C SER A 212 4.51 4.52 -9.52
N PHE A 213 3.23 4.15 -9.44
CA PHE A 213 2.54 3.91 -8.18
C PHE A 213 3.13 2.70 -7.44
N PHE A 214 3.44 1.64 -8.19
CA PHE A 214 4.11 0.42 -7.75
C PHE A 214 5.63 0.58 -7.94
N ARG A 215 6.29 1.38 -7.09
CA ARG A 215 7.69 1.81 -7.30
C ARG A 215 8.70 0.67 -7.48
N LYS A 216 8.86 -0.18 -6.45
CA LYS A 216 9.92 -1.20 -6.37
C LYS A 216 9.45 -2.58 -5.86
N GLY A 217 8.44 -2.61 -5.00
CA GLY A 217 7.77 -3.85 -4.58
C GLY A 217 8.47 -4.68 -3.51
N ILE A 218 9.59 -4.22 -2.95
CA ILE A 218 10.42 -4.98 -1.99
C ILE A 218 10.22 -4.53 -0.54
N VAL A 219 10.67 -5.39 0.38
CA VAL A 219 10.92 -5.11 1.81
C VAL A 219 12.39 -4.72 2.01
N GLY A 220 12.67 -3.80 2.92
CA GLY A 220 14.02 -3.39 3.31
C GLY A 220 14.66 -2.36 2.39
N ASP A 221 13.91 -1.69 1.51
CA ASP A 221 14.48 -0.68 0.63
C ASP A 221 15.03 0.52 1.41
N TRP A 222 14.51 0.77 2.63
CA TRP A 222 14.98 1.81 3.53
C TRP A 222 16.50 1.82 3.75
N GLN A 223 17.15 0.66 3.72
CA GLN A 223 18.60 0.53 3.89
C GLN A 223 19.39 1.29 2.82
N ASN A 224 18.79 1.52 1.65
CA ASN A 224 19.42 2.24 0.53
C ASN A 224 19.24 3.77 0.61
N HIS A 225 18.40 4.28 1.51
CA HIS A 225 18.02 5.71 1.53
C HIS A 225 18.26 6.39 2.87
N PHE A 226 18.19 5.67 3.99
CA PHE A 226 18.40 6.25 5.30
C PHE A 226 19.88 6.55 5.53
N SER A 227 20.20 7.80 5.86
CA SER A 227 21.49 8.09 6.49
C SER A 227 21.53 7.58 7.92
N ARG A 228 22.72 7.56 8.53
CA ARG A 228 22.85 7.22 9.97
C ARG A 228 22.08 8.20 10.86
N GLY A 229 22.05 9.49 10.50
CA GLY A 229 21.30 10.51 11.25
C GLY A 229 19.79 10.28 11.15
N ASP A 230 19.30 9.96 9.96
CA ASP A 230 17.89 9.63 9.71
C ASP A 230 17.43 8.42 10.51
N LEU A 231 18.24 7.35 10.50
CA LEU A 231 17.93 6.14 11.22
C LEU A 231 17.88 6.38 12.73
N ASN A 232 18.87 7.11 13.27
CA ASN A 232 18.89 7.47 14.69
C ASN A 232 17.65 8.30 15.07
N PHE A 233 17.30 9.31 14.27
CA PHE A 233 16.09 10.11 14.50
C PHE A 233 14.84 9.23 14.49
N PHE A 234 14.67 8.41 13.45
CA PHE A 234 13.49 7.57 13.30
C PHE A 234 13.36 6.58 14.46
N GLN A 235 14.45 5.91 14.85
CA GLN A 235 14.46 4.99 15.99
C GLN A 235 14.09 5.70 17.29
N GLN A 236 14.66 6.88 17.56
CA GLN A 236 14.34 7.65 18.77
C GLN A 236 12.84 8.01 18.85
N GLN A 237 12.21 8.36 17.73
CA GLN A 237 10.79 8.75 17.72
C GLN A 237 9.86 7.53 17.74
N ALA A 238 10.15 6.52 16.91
CA ALA A 238 9.22 5.46 16.56
C ALA A 238 9.42 4.14 17.34
N ALA A 239 10.48 4.00 18.15
CA ALA A 239 10.86 2.75 18.82
C ALA A 239 9.68 2.03 19.49
N LYS A 240 8.85 2.77 20.24
CA LYS A 240 7.71 2.18 20.95
C LYS A 240 6.69 1.57 19.99
N VAL A 241 6.35 2.26 18.90
CA VAL A 241 5.40 1.75 17.91
C VAL A 241 6.01 0.61 17.10
N MET A 242 7.26 0.75 16.68
CA MET A 242 8.00 -0.29 15.94
C MET A 242 8.04 -1.60 16.73
N SER A 243 8.41 -1.55 18.01
CA SER A 243 8.42 -2.72 18.91
C SER A 243 7.03 -3.34 19.08
N ARG A 244 5.98 -2.52 19.28
CA ARG A 244 4.59 -3.03 19.36
C ARG A 244 4.14 -3.78 18.10
N LEU A 245 4.66 -3.38 16.94
CA LEU A 245 4.36 -4.04 15.68
C LEU A 245 5.29 -5.23 15.39
N GLY A 246 6.33 -5.44 16.20
CA GLY A 246 7.36 -6.47 16.01
C GLY A 246 8.40 -6.12 14.93
N TYR A 247 8.71 -4.84 14.77
CA TYR A 247 9.84 -4.38 13.98
C TYR A 247 10.94 -3.93 14.96
N ASP A 248 12.02 -4.71 15.03
CA ASP A 248 13.23 -4.35 15.77
C ASP A 248 14.23 -3.57 14.88
#